data_AF-F1KU89-F1
#
_entry.id   AF-F1KU89-F1
#
_cell.length_a   1.000
_cell.length_b   1.000
_cell.length_c   1.000
_cell.angle_alpha   90.00
_cell.angle_beta   90.00
_cell.angle_gamma   90.00
#
_symmetry.space_group_name_H-M   'P 1'
#
loop_
_entity.id
_entity.type
_entity.pdbx_description
1 polymer ?
#
loop_
_entity_poly.entity_id
_entity_poly.type
_entity_poly.pdbx_seq_one_letter_code
_entity_poly.pdbx_strand_id
1 'polypeptide(L)'
;MHERCRHFDPHYFAYRCVLLRSWRHNNVCFRIPAVQIFCIYTCIAISATFVYQITFFCALLSLATEWESAGLHCIWLRPTVPETLVKSSSLWTRLFWLGSRADPDPKNLKKNLRDSSAKIFFQDWFAPVLMQPVMRALAGVWFFIYCAIAIYGCTQVKEGLEPVNLLVSDSYAIPHYRILEKYFWHYGAPLQIVVNNAPDLRDPEQRQRIMAMVHAFANTKHTIGDDSVQFWLKEMELYYKNELDMDIVDSAIYGMAEHFMSSKSHDIWSEDVVWEVDDKGVNRIKTFRFLVGLRQISKTYQQEEATDLMREVASRYSVYNVTTFMPLWLFTDQYAIVIPNTVQNIMIALGVMIVIAVLLIPQPLCSLWVAFAIASIDLGVIGFMTLWDVNLDAISMITIIMSIGFSVDYSAHITYGYVISDEVLPRERVRMALGVLGWPLTQGAASTILAVVVLADVPAYMIVTFFKTVFLSIALGLLHGLVFLPVMLSLFVRGCCIVGSSSHKIHDKNKKSVESCRHQPTELEDDDVQPYGRYSIYLSRMNSTEAVAQPDDVVVYARSCLSHRSNASFHAS
;
A
#
# COMPACT_ATOMS: atom_id res chain seq x y z
N MET A 1 -35.76 -13.36 -29.09
CA MET A 1 -34.66 -13.19 -28.11
C MET A 1 -33.30 -13.14 -28.81
N HIS A 2 -33.28 -12.47 -29.96
CA HIS A 2 -32.16 -11.95 -30.73
C HIS A 2 -32.61 -10.53 -31.10
N GLU A 3 -31.68 -9.58 -31.25
CA GLU A 3 -31.90 -8.13 -31.48
C GLU A 3 -32.09 -7.27 -30.21
N ARG A 4 -30.97 -7.00 -29.49
CA ARG A 4 -30.81 -5.75 -28.73
C ARG A 4 -29.35 -5.41 -28.36
N CYS A 5 -28.41 -5.60 -29.28
CA CYS A 5 -27.00 -5.19 -29.09
C CYS A 5 -26.42 -4.52 -30.35
N ARG A 6 -27.08 -3.47 -30.86
CA ARG A 6 -26.50 -2.57 -31.87
C ARG A 6 -26.87 -1.14 -31.52
N HIS A 7 -26.02 -0.48 -30.74
CA HIS A 7 -25.75 0.96 -30.70
C HIS A 7 -24.85 1.22 -29.48
N PHE A 8 -23.55 1.00 -29.64
CA PHE A 8 -22.54 1.54 -28.74
C PHE A 8 -21.76 2.60 -29.53
N ASP A 9 -21.91 3.84 -29.10
CA ASP A 9 -21.39 5.04 -29.74
C ASP A 9 -19.87 5.18 -29.49
N PRO A 10 -19.02 5.19 -30.53
CA PRO A 10 -17.56 5.30 -30.38
C PRO A 10 -17.09 6.67 -29.86
N HIS A 11 -17.95 7.69 -29.83
CA HIS A 11 -17.57 9.02 -29.33
C HIS A 11 -17.41 9.08 -27.80
N TYR A 12 -18.08 8.21 -27.03
CA TYR A 12 -17.96 8.21 -25.57
C TYR A 12 -16.58 7.72 -25.05
N PHE A 13 -15.87 6.89 -25.83
CA PHE A 13 -14.54 6.41 -25.47
C PHE A 13 -13.45 7.47 -25.76
N ALA A 14 -13.66 8.32 -26.76
CA ALA A 14 -12.70 9.37 -27.13
C ALA A 14 -12.56 10.45 -26.05
N TYR A 15 -13.65 10.86 -25.40
CA TYR A 15 -13.60 11.90 -24.35
C TYR A 15 -12.97 11.42 -23.04
N ARG A 16 -13.17 10.14 -22.64
CA ARG A 16 -12.42 9.55 -21.51
C ARG A 16 -10.93 9.42 -21.83
N CYS A 17 -10.57 9.07 -23.06
CA CYS A 17 -9.18 9.01 -23.50
C CYS A 17 -8.47 10.38 -23.54
N VAL A 18 -9.18 11.48 -23.84
CA VAL A 18 -8.59 12.83 -23.89
C VAL A 18 -8.35 13.41 -22.50
N LEU A 19 -9.28 13.23 -21.55
CA LEU A 19 -9.06 13.62 -20.14
C LEU A 19 -7.97 12.78 -19.48
N LEU A 20 -7.91 11.47 -19.77
CA LEU A 20 -6.81 10.61 -19.32
C LEU A 20 -5.46 10.96 -19.99
N ARG A 21 -5.44 11.41 -21.26
CA ARG A 21 -4.21 11.87 -21.95
C ARG A 21 -3.65 13.16 -21.36
N SER A 22 -4.51 14.12 -21.02
CA SER A 22 -4.07 15.37 -20.37
C SER A 22 -3.53 15.12 -18.95
N TRP A 23 -4.10 14.14 -18.23
CA TRP A 23 -3.59 13.70 -16.93
C TRP A 23 -2.31 12.83 -17.02
N ARG A 24 -2.06 12.18 -18.16
CA ARG A 24 -0.91 11.29 -18.41
C ARG A 24 0.42 12.03 -18.54
N HIS A 25 0.40 13.31 -18.95
CA HIS A 25 1.63 14.03 -19.25
C HIS A 25 2.29 14.69 -18.03
N ASN A 26 1.58 14.86 -16.90
CA ASN A 26 2.07 15.63 -15.76
C ASN A 26 2.11 14.87 -14.41
N ASN A 27 1.73 13.59 -14.35
CA ASN A 27 1.79 12.83 -13.10
C ASN A 27 3.12 12.09 -12.94
N VAL A 28 4.02 12.73 -12.21
CA VAL A 28 5.40 12.30 -11.94
C VAL A 28 5.49 11.08 -10.99
N CYS A 29 4.41 10.70 -10.29
CA CYS A 29 4.51 9.73 -9.18
C CYS A 29 4.22 8.25 -9.55
N PHE A 30 3.36 7.97 -10.54
CA PHE A 30 3.01 6.57 -10.89
C PHE A 30 2.76 6.43 -12.39
N ARG A 31 3.61 5.66 -13.08
CA ARG A 31 3.45 5.40 -14.53
C ARG A 31 2.54 4.20 -14.85
N ILE A 32 2.19 3.38 -13.86
CA ILE A 32 1.35 2.17 -14.03
C ILE A 32 -0.11 2.47 -13.62
N PRO A 33 -1.10 2.43 -14.54
CA PRO A 33 -2.49 2.80 -14.24
C PRO A 33 -3.17 1.97 -13.14
N ALA A 34 -2.86 0.67 -13.06
CA ALA A 34 -3.46 -0.21 -12.04
C ALA A 34 -3.10 0.24 -10.61
N VAL A 35 -1.85 0.66 -10.40
CA VAL A 35 -1.34 1.17 -9.12
C VAL A 35 -2.02 2.49 -8.78
N GLN A 36 -2.18 3.40 -9.77
CA GLN A 36 -2.89 4.67 -9.58
C GLN A 36 -4.33 4.44 -9.11
N ILE A 37 -5.06 3.54 -9.78
CA ILE A 37 -6.45 3.23 -9.44
C ILE A 37 -6.53 2.67 -8.02
N PHE A 38 -5.63 1.74 -7.67
CA PHE A 38 -5.57 1.19 -6.32
C PHE A 38 -5.33 2.28 -5.27
N CYS A 39 -4.33 3.14 -5.46
CA CYS A 39 -4.01 4.21 -4.52
C CYS A 39 -5.15 5.23 -4.38
N ILE A 40 -5.81 5.61 -5.47
CA ILE A 40 -6.97 6.53 -5.44
C ILE A 40 -8.14 5.89 -4.69
N TYR A 41 -8.44 4.62 -4.98
CA TYR A 41 -9.50 3.89 -4.31
C TYR A 41 -9.23 3.80 -2.80
N THR A 42 -8.02 3.42 -2.42
CA THR A 42 -7.60 3.33 -1.01
C THR A 42 -7.66 4.69 -0.32
N CYS A 43 -7.24 5.77 -0.98
CA CYS A 43 -7.33 7.12 -0.43
C CYS A 43 -8.79 7.53 -0.13
N ILE A 44 -9.70 7.30 -1.08
CA ILE A 44 -11.12 7.59 -0.90
C ILE A 44 -11.72 6.70 0.20
N ALA A 45 -11.39 5.40 0.22
CA ALA A 45 -11.88 4.44 1.20
C ALA A 45 -11.43 4.79 2.64
N ILE A 46 -10.15 5.13 2.83
CA ILE A 46 -9.61 5.56 4.13
C ILE A 46 -10.23 6.89 4.55
N SER A 47 -10.38 7.85 3.64
CA SER A 47 -11.02 9.14 3.94
C SER A 47 -12.49 8.97 4.36
N ALA A 48 -13.23 8.11 3.64
CA ALA A 48 -14.61 7.80 3.98
C ALA A 48 -14.70 7.06 5.33
N THR A 49 -13.76 6.15 5.61
CA THR A 49 -13.68 5.42 6.88
C THR A 49 -13.37 6.37 8.03
N PHE A 50 -12.46 7.34 7.85
CA PHE A 50 -12.18 8.36 8.84
C PHE A 50 -13.43 9.21 9.16
N VAL A 51 -14.13 9.71 8.13
CA VAL A 51 -15.39 10.47 8.32
C VAL A 51 -16.45 9.62 9.02
N TYR A 52 -16.58 8.35 8.63
CA TYR A 52 -17.51 7.41 9.25
C TYR A 52 -17.19 7.16 10.73
N GLN A 53 -15.91 7.02 11.08
CA GLN A 53 -15.46 6.82 12.46
C GLN A 53 -15.75 8.03 13.36
N ILE A 54 -15.48 9.25 12.90
CA ILE A 54 -15.69 10.46 13.72
C ILE A 54 -17.17 10.87 13.84
N THR A 55 -18.03 10.47 12.90
CA THR A 55 -19.45 10.86 12.89
C THR A 55 -20.34 9.72 13.39
N PHE A 56 -20.61 8.74 12.53
CA PHE A 56 -21.57 7.68 12.77
C PHE A 56 -21.13 6.76 13.91
N PHE A 57 -19.87 6.34 13.93
CA PHE A 57 -19.37 5.46 14.99
C PHE A 57 -19.32 6.15 16.35
N CYS A 58 -18.92 7.43 16.42
CA CYS A 58 -19.00 8.21 17.65
C CYS A 58 -20.45 8.37 18.17
N ALA A 59 -21.42 8.60 17.28
CA ALA A 59 -22.83 8.67 17.66
C ALA A 59 -23.35 7.32 18.20
N LEU A 60 -22.97 6.21 17.55
CA LEU A 60 -23.31 4.86 18.02
C LEU A 60 -22.66 4.57 19.38
N LEU A 61 -21.41 5.00 19.58
CA LEU A 61 -20.69 4.82 20.84
C LEU A 61 -21.39 5.60 21.98
N SER A 62 -21.86 6.83 21.71
CA SER A 62 -22.65 7.61 22.68
C SER A 62 -23.92 6.89 23.11
N LEU A 63 -24.67 6.32 22.15
CA LEU A 63 -25.88 5.53 22.45
C LEU A 63 -25.53 4.26 23.25
N ALA A 64 -24.43 3.59 22.90
CA ALA A 64 -23.97 2.42 23.64
C ALA A 64 -23.60 2.76 25.09
N THR A 65 -22.98 3.92 25.34
CA THR A 65 -22.70 4.41 26.69
C THR A 65 -23.97 4.72 27.47
N GLU A 66 -24.99 5.30 26.83
CA GLU A 66 -26.31 5.50 27.48
C GLU A 66 -26.94 4.16 27.88
N TRP A 67 -26.90 3.16 27.02
CA TRP A 67 -27.41 1.82 27.33
C TRP A 67 -26.63 1.15 28.46
N GLU A 68 -25.30 1.27 28.47
CA GLU A 68 -24.46 0.78 29.56
C GLU A 68 -24.78 1.48 30.89
N SER A 69 -25.00 2.80 30.87
CA SER A 69 -25.39 3.57 32.05
C SER A 69 -26.75 3.14 32.60
N ALA A 70 -27.68 2.75 31.72
CA ALA A 70 -28.98 2.18 32.08
C ALA A 70 -28.89 0.68 32.48
N GLY A 71 -27.70 0.08 32.46
CA GLY A 71 -27.48 -1.33 32.78
C GLY A 71 -28.07 -2.30 31.75
N LEU A 72 -28.26 -1.84 30.51
CA LEU A 72 -28.80 -2.62 29.41
C LEU A 72 -27.70 -3.33 28.61
N HIS A 73 -28.02 -4.49 28.07
CA HIS A 73 -27.11 -5.25 27.22
C HIS A 73 -26.98 -4.59 25.83
N CYS A 74 -25.77 -4.46 25.30
CA CYS A 74 -25.45 -3.73 24.07
C CYS A 74 -26.20 -4.23 22.81
N ILE A 75 -26.43 -5.54 22.68
CA ILE A 75 -27.16 -6.13 21.54
C ILE A 75 -28.67 -6.27 21.81
N TRP A 76 -29.05 -6.80 22.97
CA TRP A 76 -30.43 -7.21 23.26
C TRP A 76 -31.27 -6.16 24.01
N LEU A 77 -30.65 -5.05 24.46
CA LEU A 77 -31.29 -3.97 25.22
C LEU A 77 -32.11 -4.44 26.43
N ARG A 78 -31.69 -5.57 27.03
CA ARG A 78 -32.31 -6.10 28.26
C ARG A 78 -31.42 -5.84 29.46
N PRO A 79 -31.97 -5.82 30.68
CA PRO A 79 -31.19 -5.65 31.90
C PRO A 79 -30.11 -6.72 32.03
N THR A 80 -28.88 -6.29 32.25
CA THR A 80 -27.71 -7.17 32.45
C THR A 80 -27.72 -7.76 33.86
N VAL A 81 -27.08 -8.91 34.07
CA VAL A 81 -26.97 -9.50 35.42
C VAL A 81 -25.81 -8.81 36.17
N PRO A 82 -26.02 -8.33 37.42
CA PRO A 82 -24.96 -7.69 38.21
C PRO A 82 -23.80 -8.64 38.50
N GLU A 83 -22.57 -8.10 38.63
CA GLU A 83 -21.36 -8.88 38.89
C GLU A 83 -21.45 -9.73 40.18
N THR A 84 -22.26 -9.29 41.16
CA THR A 84 -22.50 -10.02 42.43
C THR A 84 -23.21 -11.36 42.25
N LEU A 85 -24.03 -11.51 41.21
CA LEU A 85 -24.81 -12.73 40.91
C LEU A 85 -24.09 -13.66 39.93
N VAL A 86 -22.88 -13.31 39.49
CA VAL A 86 -22.12 -14.07 38.48
C VAL A 86 -21.73 -15.45 38.98
N LYS A 87 -21.43 -15.62 40.28
CA LYS A 87 -21.04 -16.93 40.85
C LYS A 87 -22.22 -17.90 41.01
N SER A 88 -23.46 -17.42 41.08
CA SER A 88 -24.66 -18.24 41.23
C SER A 88 -25.40 -18.52 39.90
N SER A 89 -24.95 -17.92 38.81
CA SER A 89 -25.63 -17.98 37.50
C SER A 89 -25.14 -19.11 36.59
N SER A 90 -26.03 -19.62 35.72
CA SER A 90 -25.72 -20.67 34.74
C SER A 90 -24.71 -20.18 33.68
N LEU A 91 -23.98 -21.11 33.03
CA LEU A 91 -23.00 -20.79 31.98
C LEU A 91 -23.61 -19.98 30.82
N TRP A 92 -24.85 -20.29 30.40
CA TRP A 92 -25.56 -19.54 29.36
C TRP A 92 -25.91 -18.11 29.79
N THR A 93 -26.25 -17.93 31.07
CA THR A 93 -26.50 -16.61 31.64
C THR A 93 -25.22 -15.78 31.66
N ARG A 94 -24.09 -16.42 31.94
CA ARG A 94 -22.78 -15.78 31.97
C ARG A 94 -22.28 -15.34 30.59
N LEU A 95 -22.56 -16.12 29.55
CA LEU A 95 -22.07 -15.82 28.21
C LEU A 95 -22.87 -14.71 27.51
N PHE A 96 -24.18 -14.63 27.75
CA PHE A 96 -25.09 -13.75 26.98
C PHE A 96 -25.68 -12.57 27.77
N TRP A 97 -25.58 -12.56 29.10
CA TRP A 97 -26.26 -11.54 29.92
C TRP A 97 -25.34 -10.87 30.94
N LEU A 98 -24.02 -11.09 30.86
CA LEU A 98 -23.05 -10.29 31.59
C LEU A 98 -22.99 -8.89 30.99
N GLY A 99 -22.98 -7.87 31.85
CA GLY A 99 -22.74 -6.50 31.46
C GLY A 99 -22.10 -5.71 32.59
N SER A 100 -21.31 -4.72 32.20
CA SER A 100 -20.80 -3.71 33.11
C SER A 100 -21.98 -2.83 33.56
N ARG A 101 -22.06 -2.55 34.86
CA ARG A 101 -23.00 -1.60 35.42
C ARG A 101 -22.19 -0.57 36.19
N ALA A 102 -22.46 0.71 35.94
CA ALA A 102 -21.92 1.78 36.77
C ALA A 102 -22.35 1.55 38.23
N ASP A 103 -21.41 1.62 39.17
CA ASP A 103 -21.74 1.55 40.60
C ASP A 103 -22.62 2.78 40.94
N PRO A 104 -23.76 2.62 41.64
CA PRO A 104 -24.64 3.73 42.00
C PRO A 104 -23.96 4.81 42.86
N ASP A 105 -22.85 4.48 43.53
CA ASP A 105 -22.03 5.47 44.24
C ASP A 105 -20.84 5.94 43.37
N PRO A 106 -20.87 7.18 42.84
CA PRO A 106 -19.79 7.72 42.00
C PRO A 106 -18.46 7.87 42.76
N LYS A 107 -18.45 7.83 44.10
CA LYS A 107 -17.24 7.94 44.92
C LYS A 107 -16.42 6.64 44.99
N ASN A 108 -16.98 5.49 44.61
CA ASN A 108 -16.29 4.19 44.58
C ASN A 108 -15.38 4.04 43.34
N LEU A 109 -14.43 4.96 43.19
CA LEU A 109 -13.56 5.09 42.02
C LEU A 109 -12.76 3.81 41.71
N LYS A 110 -12.31 3.08 42.75
CA LYS A 110 -11.54 1.82 42.59
C LYS A 110 -12.35 0.68 41.96
N LYS A 111 -13.67 0.67 42.14
CA LYS A 111 -14.55 -0.38 41.62
C LYS A 111 -15.03 -0.06 40.21
N ASN A 112 -15.16 1.23 39.90
CA ASN A 112 -15.51 1.74 38.57
C ASN A 112 -14.31 1.79 37.60
N LEU A 113 -13.09 2.04 38.08
CA LEU A 113 -11.86 2.08 37.26
C LEU A 113 -11.08 0.75 37.29
N ARG A 114 -11.78 -0.37 37.07
CA ARG A 114 -11.10 -1.66 37.03
C ARG A 114 -10.33 -1.81 35.72
N ASP A 115 -9.01 -1.87 35.83
CA ASP A 115 -8.14 -2.11 34.68
C ASP A 115 -8.42 -3.50 34.07
N SER A 116 -8.46 -3.55 32.75
CA SER A 116 -8.61 -4.80 32.02
C SER A 116 -7.42 -5.72 32.28
N SER A 117 -7.64 -7.04 32.27
CA SER A 117 -6.56 -8.02 32.40
C SER A 117 -5.46 -7.82 31.35
N ALA A 118 -5.83 -7.35 30.15
CA ALA A 118 -4.89 -7.02 29.09
C ALA A 118 -4.03 -5.79 29.42
N LYS A 119 -4.62 -4.72 29.99
CA LYS A 119 -3.86 -3.56 30.47
C LYS A 119 -2.87 -3.97 31.56
N ILE A 120 -3.30 -4.79 32.52
CA ILE A 120 -2.44 -5.33 33.59
C ILE A 120 -1.30 -6.16 32.99
N PHE A 121 -1.57 -7.02 32.00
CA PHE A 121 -0.52 -7.79 31.32
C PHE A 121 0.55 -6.89 30.69
N PHE A 122 0.15 -5.88 29.91
CA PHE A 122 1.12 -4.99 29.27
C PHE A 122 1.85 -4.09 30.26
N GLN A 123 1.15 -3.57 31.26
CA GLN A 123 1.67 -2.61 32.22
C GLN A 123 2.52 -3.24 33.32
N ASP A 124 2.12 -4.40 33.86
CA ASP A 124 2.74 -4.98 35.06
C ASP A 124 3.65 -6.17 34.75
N TRP A 125 3.46 -6.84 33.61
CA TRP A 125 4.30 -7.97 33.22
C TRP A 125 5.20 -7.64 32.03
N PHE A 126 4.63 -7.28 30.87
CA PHE A 126 5.39 -7.08 29.64
C PHE A 126 6.37 -5.90 29.71
N ALA A 127 5.89 -4.72 30.11
CA ALA A 127 6.73 -3.52 30.16
C ALA A 127 7.87 -3.63 31.19
N PRO A 128 7.66 -4.10 32.43
CA PRO A 128 8.76 -4.27 33.38
C PRO A 128 9.80 -5.28 32.92
N VAL A 129 9.41 -6.38 32.26
CA VAL A 129 10.32 -7.36 31.66
C VAL A 129 11.14 -6.72 30.54
N LEU A 130 10.48 -6.03 29.59
CA LEU A 130 11.15 -5.35 28.47
C LEU A 130 12.15 -4.29 28.95
N MET A 131 11.86 -3.62 30.07
CA MET A 131 12.71 -2.57 30.64
C MET A 131 13.88 -3.09 31.48
N GLN A 132 14.01 -4.40 31.71
CA GLN A 132 15.20 -4.97 32.34
C GLN A 132 16.45 -4.75 31.49
N PRO A 133 17.62 -4.47 32.08
CA PRO A 133 18.84 -4.15 31.31
C PRO A 133 19.27 -5.28 30.36
N VAL A 134 19.10 -6.54 30.78
CA VAL A 134 19.39 -7.71 29.95
C VAL A 134 18.45 -7.78 28.75
N MET A 135 17.14 -7.61 28.96
CA MET A 135 16.15 -7.64 27.89
C MET A 135 16.32 -6.49 26.88
N ARG A 136 16.71 -5.31 27.34
CA ARG A 136 17.05 -4.17 26.46
C ARG A 136 18.28 -4.46 25.60
N ALA A 137 19.31 -5.07 26.18
CA ALA A 137 20.49 -5.48 25.42
C ALA A 137 20.13 -6.55 24.38
N LEU A 138 19.34 -7.55 24.76
CA LEU A 138 18.84 -8.57 23.84
C LEU A 138 17.99 -7.98 22.71
N ALA A 139 17.11 -7.02 23.00
CA ALA A 139 16.31 -6.33 21.99
C ALA A 139 17.19 -5.53 21.02
N GLY A 140 18.26 -4.88 21.51
CA GLY A 140 19.24 -4.21 20.67
C GLY A 140 20.01 -5.18 19.76
N VAL A 141 20.50 -6.29 20.31
CA VAL A 141 21.19 -7.34 19.53
C VAL A 141 20.26 -7.93 18.48
N TRP A 142 19.01 -8.23 18.84
CA TRP A 142 18.00 -8.70 17.91
C TRP A 142 17.78 -7.71 16.76
N PHE A 143 17.70 -6.41 17.06
CA PHE A 143 17.53 -5.38 16.05
C PHE A 143 18.72 -5.33 15.07
N PHE A 144 19.95 -5.44 15.56
CA PHE A 144 21.13 -5.51 14.68
C PHE A 144 21.11 -6.74 13.77
N ILE A 145 20.72 -7.90 14.29
CA ILE A 145 20.56 -9.13 13.49
C ILE A 145 19.47 -8.93 12.45
N TYR A 146 18.33 -8.37 12.85
CA TYR A 146 17.22 -8.04 11.95
C TYR A 146 17.67 -7.13 10.80
N CYS A 147 18.38 -6.03 11.09
CA CYS A 147 18.90 -5.13 10.06
C CYS A 147 19.90 -5.83 9.14
N ALA A 148 20.80 -6.67 9.68
CA ALA A 148 21.78 -7.40 8.87
C ALA A 148 21.08 -8.36 7.88
N ILE A 149 20.07 -9.10 8.34
CA ILE A 149 19.28 -10.01 7.49
C ILE A 149 18.46 -9.21 6.47
N ALA A 150 17.84 -8.11 6.87
CA ALA A 150 17.07 -7.26 5.98
C ALA A 150 17.94 -6.67 4.86
N ILE A 151 19.11 -6.11 5.21
CA ILE A 151 20.08 -5.58 4.24
C ILE A 151 20.56 -6.68 3.29
N TYR A 152 20.87 -7.87 3.81
CA TYR A 152 21.22 -9.02 2.99
C TYR A 152 20.11 -9.38 2.00
N GLY A 153 18.84 -9.43 2.45
CA GLY A 153 17.68 -9.64 1.59
C GLY A 153 17.55 -8.56 0.50
N CYS A 154 17.74 -7.29 0.85
CA CYS A 154 17.72 -6.17 -0.11
C CYS A 154 18.78 -6.29 -1.21
N THR A 155 19.94 -6.92 -0.94
CA THR A 155 20.95 -7.17 -1.98
C THR A 155 20.56 -8.28 -2.97
N GLN A 156 19.57 -9.11 -2.61
CA GLN A 156 19.11 -10.26 -3.38
C GLN A 156 17.72 -10.05 -3.99
N VAL A 157 17.31 -8.79 -4.17
CA VAL A 157 16.02 -8.45 -4.78
C VAL A 157 15.97 -9.00 -6.20
N LYS A 158 15.00 -9.86 -6.45
CA LYS A 158 14.66 -10.35 -7.79
C LYS A 158 13.62 -9.45 -8.40
N GLU A 159 13.83 -9.07 -9.66
CA GLU A 159 12.97 -8.14 -10.37
C GLU A 159 11.99 -8.87 -11.28
N GLY A 160 10.78 -8.31 -11.36
CA GLY A 160 9.84 -8.63 -12.42
C GLY A 160 8.78 -9.66 -12.06
N LEU A 161 7.69 -9.57 -12.82
CA LEU A 161 6.55 -10.47 -12.78
C LEU A 161 6.59 -11.34 -14.03
N GLU A 162 7.11 -12.57 -13.91
CA GLU A 162 7.07 -13.52 -15.02
C GLU A 162 5.61 -13.72 -15.47
N PRO A 163 5.32 -13.79 -16.79
CA PRO A 163 3.95 -13.99 -17.27
C PRO A 163 3.28 -15.23 -16.68
N VAL A 164 4.07 -16.25 -16.32
CA VAL A 164 3.61 -17.48 -15.67
C VAL A 164 3.00 -17.21 -14.29
N ASN A 165 3.46 -16.17 -13.59
CA ASN A 165 2.99 -15.79 -12.25
C ASN A 165 1.63 -15.06 -12.28
N LEU A 166 1.12 -14.68 -13.46
CA LEU A 166 -0.24 -14.16 -13.62
C LEU A 166 -1.29 -15.27 -13.69
N LEU A 167 -0.86 -16.52 -13.92
CA LEU A 167 -1.74 -17.65 -14.09
C LEU A 167 -2.09 -18.26 -12.73
N VAL A 168 -3.29 -18.84 -12.66
CA VAL A 168 -3.69 -19.72 -11.53
C VAL A 168 -2.79 -20.95 -11.53
N SER A 169 -2.42 -21.45 -10.35
CA SER A 169 -1.40 -22.49 -10.20
C SER A 169 -1.68 -23.80 -10.96
N ASP A 170 -2.96 -24.11 -11.23
CA ASP A 170 -3.40 -25.29 -11.98
C ASP A 170 -3.66 -25.00 -13.48
N SER A 171 -3.16 -23.88 -13.99
CA SER A 171 -3.34 -23.53 -15.41
C SER A 171 -2.46 -24.39 -16.31
N TYR A 172 -3.05 -25.00 -17.33
CA TYR A 172 -2.34 -25.72 -18.40
C TYR A 172 -1.30 -24.85 -19.13
N ALA A 173 -1.46 -23.52 -19.06
CA ALA A 173 -0.53 -22.59 -19.67
C ALA A 173 0.82 -22.53 -18.92
N ILE A 174 0.88 -22.88 -17.63
CA ILE A 174 2.13 -22.87 -16.85
C ILE A 174 3.16 -23.86 -17.43
N PRO A 175 2.84 -25.16 -17.60
CA PRO A 175 3.74 -26.10 -18.28
C PRO A 175 4.10 -25.66 -19.70
N HIS A 176 3.14 -25.10 -20.44
CA HIS A 176 3.38 -24.60 -21.80
C HIS A 176 4.45 -23.50 -21.82
N TYR A 177 4.32 -22.47 -20.98
CA TYR A 177 5.30 -21.38 -20.90
C TYR A 177 6.66 -21.86 -20.40
N ARG A 178 6.72 -22.79 -19.43
CA ARG A 178 8.00 -23.35 -18.97
C ARG A 178 8.73 -24.13 -20.07
N ILE A 179 8.01 -24.87 -20.90
CA ILE A 179 8.57 -25.57 -22.07
C ILE A 179 9.01 -24.54 -23.11
N LEU A 180 8.22 -23.50 -23.34
CA LEU A 180 8.54 -22.43 -24.28
C LEU A 180 9.82 -21.69 -23.87
N GLU A 181 9.96 -21.36 -22.58
CA GLU A 181 11.16 -20.73 -22.02
C GLU A 181 12.39 -21.63 -22.14
N LYS A 182 12.25 -22.92 -21.81
CA LYS A 182 13.34 -23.91 -21.80
C LYS A 182 13.85 -24.28 -23.19
N TYR A 183 12.97 -24.35 -24.20
CA TYR A 183 13.35 -24.88 -25.51
C TYR A 183 13.27 -23.86 -26.65
N PHE A 184 12.39 -22.86 -26.58
CA PHE A 184 12.08 -21.98 -27.72
C PHE A 184 12.57 -20.54 -27.53
N TRP A 185 12.62 -19.99 -26.31
CA TRP A 185 13.08 -18.61 -26.08
C TRP A 185 14.59 -18.42 -26.14
N HIS A 186 15.35 -19.50 -26.36
CA HIS A 186 16.78 -19.41 -26.66
C HIS A 186 17.05 -18.88 -28.07
N TYR A 187 16.13 -19.06 -29.02
CA TYR A 187 16.35 -18.69 -30.43
C TYR A 187 15.04 -18.54 -31.22
N GLY A 188 14.94 -17.49 -32.04
CA GLY A 188 13.92 -17.39 -33.09
C GLY A 188 12.68 -16.55 -32.76
N ALA A 189 12.68 -15.79 -31.67
CA ALA A 189 11.62 -14.81 -31.42
C ALA A 189 11.75 -13.63 -32.42
N PRO A 190 10.71 -13.32 -33.22
CA PRO A 190 10.79 -12.25 -34.21
C PRO A 190 10.59 -10.90 -33.54
N LEU A 191 11.57 -10.01 -33.71
CA LEU A 191 11.45 -8.60 -33.40
C LEU A 191 10.94 -7.86 -34.64
N GLN A 192 9.89 -7.07 -34.48
CA GLN A 192 9.33 -6.23 -35.52
C GLN A 192 9.95 -4.83 -35.46
N ILE A 193 10.55 -4.38 -36.56
CA ILE A 193 11.18 -3.07 -36.64
C ILE A 193 10.46 -2.28 -37.72
N VAL A 194 9.82 -1.20 -37.30
CA VAL A 194 9.02 -0.32 -38.15
C VAL A 194 9.79 0.97 -38.40
N VAL A 195 9.97 1.30 -39.68
CA VAL A 195 10.60 2.52 -40.14
C VAL A 195 9.49 3.50 -40.50
N ASN A 196 9.14 4.40 -39.58
CA ASN A 196 7.97 5.28 -39.76
C ASN A 196 8.18 6.34 -40.84
N ASN A 197 9.39 6.83 -41.00
CA ASN A 197 9.75 7.83 -42.02
C ASN A 197 10.78 7.22 -42.99
N ALA A 198 10.29 6.49 -43.99
CA ALA A 198 11.13 5.86 -44.99
C ALA A 198 11.82 6.93 -45.87
N PRO A 199 13.13 6.81 -46.14
CA PRO A 199 13.79 7.65 -47.12
C PRO A 199 13.34 7.30 -48.54
N ASP A 200 13.66 8.18 -49.49
CA ASP A 200 13.47 7.89 -50.90
C ASP A 200 14.41 6.76 -51.33
N LEU A 201 13.83 5.60 -51.65
CA LEU A 201 14.57 4.39 -52.02
C LEU A 201 15.10 4.44 -53.45
N ARG A 202 14.73 5.47 -54.24
CA ARG A 202 15.33 5.69 -55.56
C ARG A 202 16.79 6.09 -55.45
N ASP A 203 17.19 6.69 -54.32
CA ASP A 203 18.58 7.06 -54.07
C ASP A 203 19.39 5.85 -53.54
N PRO A 204 20.45 5.42 -54.27
CA PRO A 204 21.29 4.30 -53.84
C PRO A 204 21.98 4.55 -52.49
N GLU A 205 22.32 5.79 -52.14
CA GLU A 205 22.96 6.11 -50.87
C GLU A 205 22.00 5.87 -49.69
N GLN A 206 20.73 6.25 -49.86
CA GLN A 206 19.70 5.98 -48.85
C GLN A 206 19.43 4.50 -48.69
N ARG A 207 19.40 3.73 -49.78
CA ARG A 207 19.26 2.26 -49.69
C ARG A 207 20.42 1.63 -48.93
N GLN A 208 21.65 2.04 -49.22
CA GLN A 208 22.82 1.55 -48.50
C GLN A 208 22.74 1.88 -47.00
N ARG A 209 22.24 3.07 -46.65
CA ARG A 209 22.02 3.47 -45.25
C ARG A 209 20.93 2.65 -44.56
N ILE A 210 19.85 2.30 -45.26
CA ILE A 210 18.83 1.37 -44.74
C ILE A 210 19.41 -0.02 -44.54
N MET A 211 20.19 -0.54 -45.49
CA MET A 211 20.84 -1.85 -45.33
C MET A 211 21.84 -1.85 -44.17
N ALA A 212 22.59 -0.76 -43.96
CA ALA A 212 23.47 -0.59 -42.81
C ALA A 212 22.70 -0.56 -41.48
N MET A 213 21.52 0.06 -41.46
CA MET A 213 20.62 0.04 -40.30
C MET A 213 20.11 -1.37 -40.03
N VAL A 214 19.62 -2.09 -41.05
CA VAL A 214 19.14 -3.47 -40.93
C VAL A 214 20.26 -4.37 -40.39
N HIS A 215 21.47 -4.26 -40.93
CA HIS A 215 22.65 -4.98 -40.44
C HIS A 215 23.01 -4.63 -38.99
N ALA A 216 22.88 -3.36 -38.58
CA ALA A 216 23.12 -2.94 -37.21
C ALA A 216 22.10 -3.55 -36.22
N PHE A 217 20.84 -3.70 -36.63
CA PHE A 217 19.83 -4.41 -35.84
C PHE A 217 20.08 -5.92 -35.83
N ALA A 218 20.49 -6.51 -36.96
CA ALA A 218 20.75 -7.94 -37.08
C ALA A 218 21.97 -8.40 -36.27
N ASN A 219 22.96 -7.52 -36.06
CA ASN A 219 24.24 -7.82 -35.43
C ASN A 219 24.42 -7.16 -34.05
N THR A 220 23.47 -7.38 -33.15
CA THR A 220 23.56 -7.07 -31.72
C THR A 220 23.87 -8.32 -30.89
N LYS A 221 24.12 -8.14 -29.59
CA LYS A 221 24.35 -9.24 -28.63
C LYS A 221 23.21 -10.28 -28.65
N HIS A 222 21.96 -9.79 -28.68
CA HIS A 222 20.72 -10.56 -28.54
C HIS A 222 20.04 -10.90 -29.86
N THR A 223 20.72 -10.73 -31.00
CA THR A 223 20.20 -11.11 -32.32
C THR A 223 21.02 -12.21 -32.96
N ILE A 224 20.38 -12.89 -33.90
CA ILE A 224 20.91 -14.09 -34.54
C ILE A 224 21.98 -13.76 -35.59
N GLY A 225 21.86 -12.62 -36.27
CA GLY A 225 22.69 -12.22 -37.40
C GLY A 225 21.87 -11.96 -38.66
N ASP A 226 22.56 -11.59 -39.75
CA ASP A 226 21.94 -11.18 -41.03
C ASP A 226 21.10 -12.28 -41.70
N ASP A 227 21.36 -13.54 -41.39
CA ASP A 227 20.60 -14.69 -41.90
C ASP A 227 19.17 -14.75 -41.34
N SER A 228 18.92 -14.09 -40.21
CA SER A 228 17.59 -14.06 -39.58
C SER A 228 16.71 -12.90 -40.05
N VAL A 229 17.25 -12.03 -40.89
CA VAL A 229 16.55 -10.82 -41.35
C VAL A 229 15.51 -11.20 -42.39
N GLN A 230 14.25 -10.86 -42.12
CA GLN A 230 13.17 -10.95 -43.08
C GLN A 230 12.82 -9.53 -43.53
N PHE A 231 13.17 -9.21 -44.78
CA PHE A 231 13.02 -7.87 -45.33
C PHE A 231 12.65 -7.93 -46.82
N TRP A 232 11.48 -7.40 -47.16
CA TRP A 232 10.94 -7.41 -48.51
C TRP A 232 11.89 -6.83 -49.57
N LEU A 233 12.70 -5.83 -49.23
CA LEU A 233 13.62 -5.19 -50.19
C LEU A 233 14.73 -6.16 -50.62
N LYS A 234 15.28 -6.94 -49.67
CA LYS A 234 16.29 -7.96 -49.93
C LYS A 234 15.71 -9.12 -50.76
N GLU A 235 14.49 -9.55 -50.43
CA GLU A 235 13.79 -10.62 -51.17
C GLU A 235 13.42 -10.19 -52.59
N MET A 236 13.00 -8.93 -52.76
CA MET A 236 12.72 -8.34 -54.07
C MET A 236 13.99 -8.30 -54.93
N GLU A 237 15.12 -7.85 -54.38
CA GLU A 237 16.42 -7.84 -55.07
C GLU A 237 16.83 -9.25 -55.51
N LEU A 238 16.64 -10.26 -54.65
CA LEU A 238 16.90 -11.65 -54.98
C LEU A 238 15.95 -12.19 -56.06
N TYR A 239 14.68 -11.83 -56.02
CA TYR A 239 13.69 -12.23 -57.03
C TYR A 239 14.06 -11.71 -58.42
N TYR A 240 14.33 -10.41 -58.55
CA TYR A 240 14.69 -9.82 -59.84
C TYR A 240 16.00 -10.37 -60.39
N LYS A 241 17.00 -10.56 -59.52
CA LYS A 241 18.30 -11.08 -59.94
C LYS A 241 18.27 -12.56 -60.30
N ASN A 242 17.64 -13.39 -59.48
CA ASN A 242 17.72 -14.85 -59.63
C ASN A 242 16.61 -15.43 -60.52
N GLU A 243 15.40 -14.87 -60.50
CA GLU A 243 14.27 -15.40 -61.27
C GLU A 243 14.10 -14.69 -62.62
N LEU A 244 14.42 -13.40 -62.70
CA LEU A 244 14.21 -12.58 -63.91
C LEU A 244 15.51 -12.17 -64.62
N ASP A 245 16.68 -12.44 -64.04
CA ASP A 245 18.00 -12.03 -64.56
C ASP A 245 18.08 -10.52 -64.87
N MET A 246 17.49 -9.71 -64.00
CA MET A 246 17.39 -8.25 -64.13
C MET A 246 17.99 -7.55 -62.92
N ASP A 247 18.79 -6.51 -63.17
CA ASP A 247 19.28 -5.59 -62.14
C ASP A 247 18.18 -4.59 -61.72
N ILE A 248 18.26 -4.11 -60.47
CA ILE A 248 17.35 -3.08 -59.96
C ILE A 248 17.60 -1.75 -60.66
N VAL A 249 16.54 -1.17 -61.22
CA VAL A 249 16.58 0.17 -61.83
C VAL A 249 16.15 1.21 -60.80
N ASP A 250 17.08 2.06 -60.38
CA ASP A 250 16.91 3.08 -59.33
C ASP A 250 15.63 3.92 -59.49
N SER A 251 15.41 4.45 -60.69
CA SER A 251 14.25 5.31 -60.97
C SER A 251 12.91 4.57 -60.94
N ALA A 252 12.93 3.24 -61.12
CA ALA A 252 11.73 2.41 -61.24
C ALA A 252 11.51 1.50 -60.01
N ILE A 253 12.30 1.65 -58.94
CA ILE A 253 12.29 0.74 -57.79
C ILE A 253 10.90 0.58 -57.17
N TYR A 254 10.11 1.65 -57.10
CA TYR A 254 8.75 1.60 -56.55
C TYR A 254 7.78 0.83 -57.46
N GLY A 255 7.92 0.96 -58.79
CA GLY A 255 7.14 0.15 -59.75
C GLY A 255 7.57 -1.32 -59.74
N MET A 256 8.86 -1.59 -59.53
CA MET A 256 9.38 -2.94 -59.33
C MET A 256 8.87 -3.56 -58.02
N ALA A 257 8.80 -2.78 -56.93
CA ALA A 257 8.24 -3.21 -55.66
C ALA A 257 6.73 -3.49 -55.75
N GLU A 258 5.97 -2.67 -56.47
CA GLU A 258 4.54 -2.91 -56.73
C GLU A 258 4.33 -4.20 -57.56
N HIS A 259 5.13 -4.39 -58.61
CA HIS A 259 5.13 -5.62 -59.39
C HIS A 259 5.45 -6.84 -58.52
N PHE A 260 6.54 -6.78 -57.74
CA PHE A 260 6.95 -7.86 -56.84
C PHE A 260 5.82 -8.27 -55.89
N MET A 261 5.22 -7.32 -55.18
CA MET A 261 4.11 -7.58 -54.25
C MET A 261 2.84 -8.10 -54.96
N SER A 262 2.61 -7.72 -56.22
CA SER A 262 1.46 -8.20 -57.01
C SER A 262 1.68 -9.58 -57.63
N SER A 263 2.94 -9.96 -57.88
CA SER A 263 3.31 -11.17 -58.64
C SER A 263 3.01 -12.46 -57.87
N LYS A 264 3.12 -12.45 -56.55
CA LYS A 264 2.82 -13.59 -55.67
C LYS A 264 1.46 -13.36 -55.00
N SER A 265 0.45 -14.13 -55.39
CA SER A 265 -0.93 -13.98 -54.89
C SER A 265 -1.13 -14.24 -53.38
N HIS A 266 -0.08 -14.60 -52.64
CA HIS A 266 -0.10 -14.84 -51.19
C HIS A 266 1.08 -14.12 -50.47
N ASP A 267 1.55 -13.01 -51.03
CA ASP A 267 2.78 -12.39 -50.54
C ASP A 267 2.57 -11.64 -49.21
N ILE A 268 3.30 -12.10 -48.19
CA ILE A 268 3.27 -11.56 -46.82
C ILE A 268 3.76 -10.11 -46.75
N TRP A 269 4.55 -9.67 -47.72
CA TRP A 269 5.20 -8.35 -47.73
C TRP A 269 4.26 -7.18 -48.01
N SER A 270 3.10 -7.44 -48.61
CA SER A 270 2.09 -6.40 -48.90
C SER A 270 1.58 -5.71 -47.62
N GLU A 271 1.53 -6.43 -46.50
CA GLU A 271 1.15 -5.92 -45.17
C GLU A 271 2.32 -5.25 -44.43
N ASP A 272 3.55 -5.40 -44.92
CA ASP A 272 4.76 -4.81 -44.32
C ASP A 272 5.09 -3.42 -44.88
N VAL A 273 4.35 -2.93 -45.89
CA VAL A 273 4.64 -1.68 -46.60
C VAL A 273 3.40 -0.81 -46.73
N VAL A 274 3.55 0.47 -46.39
CA VAL A 274 2.51 1.48 -46.57
C VAL A 274 2.94 2.46 -47.66
N TRP A 275 2.11 2.56 -48.69
CA TRP A 275 2.31 3.43 -49.84
C TRP A 275 1.72 4.83 -49.59
N GLU A 276 2.34 5.83 -50.19
CA GLU A 276 1.87 7.22 -50.22
C GLU A 276 2.09 7.78 -51.64
N VAL A 277 1.21 8.66 -52.08
CA VAL A 277 1.37 9.35 -53.36
C VAL A 277 2.17 10.62 -53.11
N ASP A 278 3.33 10.75 -53.76
CA ASP A 278 4.18 11.93 -53.68
C ASP A 278 3.51 13.14 -54.35
N ASP A 279 4.02 14.37 -54.11
CA ASP A 279 3.49 15.60 -54.72
C ASP A 279 3.49 15.59 -56.27
N LYS A 280 4.28 14.69 -56.85
CA LYS A 280 4.43 14.46 -58.30
C LYS A 280 3.49 13.37 -58.84
N GLY A 281 2.60 12.81 -58.01
CA GLY A 281 1.66 11.75 -58.40
C GLY A 281 2.28 10.35 -58.51
N VAL A 282 3.48 10.14 -57.95
CA VAL A 282 4.20 8.85 -57.98
C VAL A 282 4.01 8.12 -56.66
N ASN A 283 3.71 6.82 -56.70
CA ASN A 283 3.66 5.98 -55.52
C ASN A 283 5.06 5.85 -54.90
N ARG A 284 5.19 6.25 -53.64
CA ARG A 284 6.39 6.10 -52.81
C ARG A 284 6.05 5.30 -51.56
N ILE A 285 7.05 4.65 -50.98
CA ILE A 285 6.88 3.96 -49.69
C ILE A 285 7.04 4.99 -48.57
N LYS A 286 6.03 5.12 -47.72
CA LYS A 286 6.03 6.02 -46.56
C LYS A 286 6.62 5.36 -45.32
N THR A 287 6.19 4.13 -45.08
CA THR A 287 6.52 3.36 -43.88
C THR A 287 6.68 1.91 -44.29
N PHE A 288 7.65 1.22 -43.71
CA PHE A 288 7.78 -0.21 -43.89
C PHE A 288 8.27 -0.90 -42.62
N ARG A 289 8.07 -2.22 -42.57
CA ARG A 289 8.54 -3.10 -41.49
C ARG A 289 9.56 -4.10 -42.03
N PHE A 290 10.49 -4.49 -41.17
CA PHE A 290 11.32 -5.69 -41.34
C PHE A 290 11.41 -6.45 -40.01
N LEU A 291 11.75 -7.73 -40.08
CA LEU A 291 11.86 -8.59 -38.91
C LEU A 291 13.29 -9.03 -38.70
N VAL A 292 13.70 -9.14 -37.44
CA VAL A 292 15.00 -9.68 -37.03
C VAL A 292 14.78 -10.78 -36.00
N GLY A 293 15.50 -11.88 -36.12
CA GLY A 293 15.45 -12.96 -35.15
C GLY A 293 16.28 -12.66 -33.90
N LEU A 294 15.66 -12.76 -32.73
CA LEU A 294 16.32 -12.65 -31.43
C LEU A 294 16.87 -14.01 -30.96
N ARG A 295 17.87 -13.95 -30.09
CA ARG A 295 18.44 -15.08 -29.36
C ARG A 295 18.63 -14.73 -27.88
N GLN A 296 18.61 -15.75 -27.04
CA GLN A 296 18.94 -15.64 -25.60
C GLN A 296 18.08 -14.63 -24.81
N ILE A 297 16.77 -14.61 -25.05
CA ILE A 297 15.80 -13.74 -24.35
C ILE A 297 14.96 -14.50 -23.31
N SER A 298 15.47 -15.62 -22.78
CA SER A 298 14.71 -16.47 -21.85
C SER A 298 14.45 -15.79 -20.51
N LYS A 299 15.43 -15.05 -19.97
CA LYS A 299 15.34 -14.42 -18.64
C LYS A 299 14.91 -12.96 -18.71
N THR A 300 14.21 -12.46 -17.68
CA THR A 300 13.74 -11.07 -17.58
C THR A 300 14.84 -10.02 -17.82
N TYR A 301 16.01 -10.16 -17.18
CA TYR A 301 17.11 -9.21 -17.36
C TYR A 301 17.65 -9.20 -18.79
N GLN A 302 17.60 -10.34 -19.50
CA GLN A 302 18.05 -10.44 -20.90
C GLN A 302 17.04 -9.76 -21.83
N GLN A 303 15.75 -9.89 -21.52
CA GLN A 303 14.68 -9.23 -22.25
C GLN A 303 14.77 -7.72 -22.10
N GLU A 304 15.04 -7.22 -20.90
CA GLU A 304 15.29 -5.79 -20.64
C GLU A 304 16.53 -5.29 -21.39
N GLU A 305 17.66 -5.99 -21.27
CA GLU A 305 18.90 -5.64 -21.99
C GLU A 305 18.69 -5.64 -23.52
N ALA A 306 17.94 -6.61 -24.05
CA ALA A 306 17.59 -6.66 -25.47
C ALA A 306 16.70 -5.47 -25.88
N THR A 307 15.68 -5.14 -25.10
CA THR A 307 14.82 -3.99 -25.34
C THR A 307 15.62 -2.68 -25.39
N ASP A 308 16.53 -2.49 -24.43
CA ASP A 308 17.35 -1.27 -24.35
C ASP A 308 18.36 -1.17 -25.48
N LEU A 309 19.04 -2.27 -25.83
CA LEU A 309 19.96 -2.29 -26.97
C LEU A 309 19.24 -1.99 -28.29
N MET A 310 18.04 -2.54 -28.50
CA MET A 310 17.25 -2.27 -29.71
C MET A 310 16.81 -0.82 -29.80
N ARG A 311 16.47 -0.21 -28.67
CA ARG A 311 16.17 1.23 -28.59
C ARG A 311 17.40 2.10 -28.81
N GLU A 312 18.56 1.67 -28.31
CA GLU A 312 19.82 2.34 -28.55
C GLU A 312 20.15 2.33 -30.05
N VAL A 313 20.03 1.19 -30.73
CA VAL A 313 20.23 1.10 -32.18
C VAL A 313 19.22 1.97 -32.94
N ALA A 314 17.94 1.94 -32.56
CA ALA A 314 16.92 2.82 -33.14
C ALA A 314 17.27 4.31 -33.00
N SER A 315 17.84 4.71 -31.86
CA SER A 315 18.23 6.10 -31.60
C SER A 315 19.35 6.62 -32.51
N ARG A 316 20.25 5.73 -32.98
CA ARG A 316 21.31 6.07 -33.95
C ARG A 316 20.74 6.45 -35.32
N TYR A 317 19.52 6.01 -35.63
CA TYR A 317 18.81 6.26 -36.89
C TYR A 317 17.55 7.12 -36.66
N SER A 318 17.63 8.11 -35.78
CA SER A 318 16.52 8.98 -35.39
C SER A 318 15.81 9.69 -36.55
N VAL A 319 16.51 9.94 -37.66
CA VAL A 319 15.96 10.53 -38.90
C VAL A 319 14.78 9.74 -39.45
N TYR A 320 14.80 8.40 -39.29
CA TYR A 320 13.77 7.52 -39.83
C TYR A 320 12.65 7.21 -38.82
N ASN A 321 12.74 7.77 -37.60
CA ASN A 321 11.79 7.55 -36.51
C ASN A 321 11.48 6.05 -36.32
N VAL A 322 12.50 5.24 -36.03
CA VAL A 322 12.36 3.79 -35.97
C VAL A 322 11.66 3.34 -34.69
N THR A 323 10.71 2.42 -34.79
CA THR A 323 10.01 1.81 -33.64
C THR A 323 10.24 0.31 -33.63
N THR A 324 10.60 -0.23 -32.47
CA THR A 324 10.80 -1.67 -32.25
C THR A 324 9.62 -2.23 -31.47
N PHE A 325 9.09 -3.37 -31.91
CA PHE A 325 7.94 -4.02 -31.29
C PHE A 325 8.12 -5.55 -31.24
N MET A 326 7.92 -6.13 -30.07
CA MET A 326 7.36 -7.48 -29.95
C MET A 326 6.48 -7.53 -28.70
N PRO A 327 5.55 -8.49 -28.61
CA PRO A 327 4.62 -8.60 -27.49
C PRO A 327 5.27 -8.53 -26.10
N LEU A 328 6.51 -9.00 -25.95
CA LEU A 328 7.25 -9.00 -24.69
C LEU A 328 7.72 -7.62 -24.24
N TRP A 329 7.89 -6.65 -25.16
CA TRP A 329 8.29 -5.27 -24.82
C TRP A 329 7.32 -4.60 -23.84
N LEU A 330 6.03 -5.00 -23.87
CA LEU A 330 5.03 -4.51 -22.92
C LEU A 330 5.40 -4.83 -21.46
N PHE A 331 5.98 -6.00 -21.22
CA PHE A 331 6.41 -6.44 -19.90
C PHE A 331 7.75 -5.81 -19.51
N THR A 332 8.72 -5.75 -20.43
CA THR A 332 10.03 -5.13 -20.15
C THR A 332 9.89 -3.63 -19.83
N ASP A 333 8.98 -2.93 -20.52
CA ASP A 333 8.67 -1.53 -20.24
C ASP A 333 8.08 -1.33 -18.85
N GLN A 334 7.32 -2.31 -18.35
CA GLN A 334 6.83 -2.28 -16.99
C GLN A 334 7.99 -2.48 -16.00
N TYR A 335 8.88 -3.46 -16.23
CA TYR A 335 9.99 -3.75 -15.32
C TYR A 335 10.95 -2.57 -15.15
N ALA A 336 11.37 -1.96 -16.26
CA ALA A 336 12.25 -0.78 -16.27
C ALA A 336 11.71 0.41 -15.44
N ILE A 337 10.40 0.45 -15.23
CA ILE A 337 9.70 1.52 -14.52
C ILE A 337 9.45 1.17 -13.04
N VAL A 338 9.43 -0.11 -12.65
CA VAL A 338 9.03 -0.56 -11.30
C VAL A 338 10.02 -0.10 -10.23
N ILE A 339 11.32 -0.36 -10.37
CA ILE A 339 12.31 -0.01 -9.34
C ILE A 339 12.41 1.50 -9.13
N PRO A 340 12.66 2.32 -10.17
CA PRO A 340 12.84 3.76 -9.96
C PRO A 340 11.61 4.39 -9.32
N ASN A 341 10.41 3.98 -9.74
CA ASN A 341 9.18 4.46 -9.13
C ASN A 341 9.02 3.95 -7.69
N THR A 342 9.36 2.71 -7.39
CA THR A 342 9.25 2.17 -6.02
C THR A 342 10.13 2.97 -5.07
N VAL A 343 11.41 3.16 -5.42
CA VAL A 343 12.35 3.95 -4.62
C VAL A 343 11.86 5.40 -4.48
N GLN A 344 11.47 6.05 -5.59
CA GLN A 344 10.96 7.42 -5.55
C GLN A 344 9.73 7.55 -4.64
N ASN A 345 8.78 6.62 -4.73
CA ASN A 345 7.56 6.64 -3.93
C ASN A 345 7.83 6.38 -2.45
N ILE A 346 8.75 5.47 -2.11
CA ILE A 346 9.18 5.24 -0.73
C ILE A 346 9.81 6.52 -0.17
N MET A 347 10.74 7.15 -0.90
CA MET A 347 11.42 8.37 -0.43
C MET A 347 10.44 9.53 -0.23
N ILE A 348 9.49 9.73 -1.14
CA ILE A 348 8.45 10.76 -1.01
C ILE A 348 7.55 10.44 0.19
N ALA A 349 7.08 9.20 0.32
CA ALA A 349 6.20 8.79 1.41
C ALA A 349 6.88 8.93 2.77
N LEU A 350 8.12 8.46 2.92
CA LEU A 350 8.93 8.65 4.14
C LEU A 350 9.13 10.15 4.46
N GLY A 351 9.43 10.98 3.46
CA GLY A 351 9.58 12.42 3.63
C GLY A 351 8.31 13.09 4.15
N VAL A 352 7.16 12.76 3.56
CA VAL A 352 5.85 13.24 4.02
C VAL A 352 5.55 12.75 5.44
N MET A 353 5.86 11.49 5.75
CA MET A 353 5.63 10.95 7.08
C MET A 353 6.47 11.63 8.16
N ILE A 354 7.73 11.97 7.86
CA ILE A 354 8.59 12.74 8.77
C ILE A 354 7.96 14.11 9.08
N VAL A 355 7.48 14.82 8.04
CA VAL A 355 6.83 16.12 8.21
C VAL A 355 5.60 16.00 9.10
N ILE A 356 4.74 15.01 8.82
CA ILE A 356 3.53 14.75 9.62
C ILE A 356 3.89 14.39 11.07
N ALA A 357 4.89 13.53 11.29
CA ALA A 357 5.33 13.13 12.62
C ALA A 357 5.89 14.31 13.43
N VAL A 358 6.67 15.21 12.80
CA VAL A 358 7.17 16.44 13.45
C VAL A 358 6.04 17.42 13.77
N LEU A 359 5.01 17.51 12.93
CA LEU A 359 3.85 18.38 13.17
C LEU A 359 2.94 17.87 14.30
N LEU A 360 2.72 16.56 14.40
CA LEU A 360 1.80 15.96 15.37
C LEU A 360 2.45 15.65 16.72
N ILE A 361 3.74 15.33 16.76
CA ILE A 361 4.43 14.94 17.99
C ILE A 361 5.20 16.15 18.54
N PRO A 362 4.86 16.67 19.74
CA PRO A 362 5.47 17.88 20.30
C PRO A 362 6.99 17.84 20.51
N GLN A 363 7.60 16.64 20.47
CA GLN A 363 9.02 16.43 20.70
C GLN A 363 9.70 15.92 19.41
N PRO A 364 10.58 16.72 18.77
CA PRO A 364 11.18 16.37 17.48
C PRO A 364 12.18 15.19 17.56
N LEU A 365 12.77 14.92 18.72
CA LEU A 365 13.64 13.75 18.90
C LEU A 365 12.83 12.45 18.80
N CYS A 366 11.60 12.46 19.34
CA CYS A 366 10.69 11.32 19.30
C CYS A 366 10.18 11.06 17.89
N SER A 367 9.88 12.11 17.11
CA SER A 367 9.47 11.96 15.71
C SER A 367 10.59 11.41 14.82
N LEU A 368 11.85 11.73 15.11
CA LEU A 368 13.00 11.13 14.41
C LEU A 368 13.11 9.62 14.66
N TRP A 369 12.88 9.16 15.90
CA TRP A 369 12.86 7.72 16.20
C TRP A 369 11.67 7.01 15.55
N VAL A 370 10.51 7.66 15.42
CA VAL A 370 9.37 7.15 14.64
C VAL A 370 9.76 6.99 13.17
N ALA A 371 10.39 8.00 12.57
CA ALA A 371 10.85 7.94 11.19
C ALA A 371 11.87 6.81 10.97
N PHE A 372 12.82 6.65 11.91
CA PHE A 372 13.79 5.55 11.88
C PHE A 372 13.10 4.17 11.98
N ALA A 373 12.09 4.04 12.85
CA ALA A 373 11.32 2.82 12.97
C ALA A 373 10.56 2.48 11.67
N ILE A 374 9.91 3.46 11.04
CA ILE A 374 9.21 3.29 9.76
C ILE A 374 10.20 2.84 8.67
N ALA A 375 11.30 3.57 8.48
CA ALA A 375 12.32 3.22 7.49
C ALA A 375 12.92 1.82 7.73
N SER A 376 13.12 1.45 9.00
CA SER A 376 13.57 0.11 9.39
C SER A 376 12.54 -0.97 9.04
N ILE A 377 11.25 -0.73 9.31
CA ILE A 377 10.16 -1.66 8.96
C ILE A 377 10.12 -1.87 7.45
N ASP A 378 10.17 -0.79 6.65
CA ASP A 378 10.14 -0.87 5.19
C ASP A 378 11.35 -1.64 4.64
N LEU A 379 12.54 -1.37 5.18
CA LEU A 379 13.76 -2.12 4.85
C LEU A 379 13.58 -3.61 5.15
N GLY A 380 12.98 -3.94 6.29
CA GLY A 380 12.65 -5.33 6.60
C GLY A 380 11.58 -5.92 5.70
N VAL A 381 10.54 -5.20 5.33
CA VAL A 381 9.53 -5.73 4.40
C VAL A 381 10.18 -6.08 3.07
N ILE A 382 11.04 -5.22 2.53
CA ILE A 382 11.79 -5.47 1.29
C ILE A 382 12.79 -6.62 1.43
N GLY A 383 13.52 -6.69 2.55
CA GLY A 383 14.52 -7.72 2.79
C GLY A 383 13.93 -9.10 3.09
N PHE A 384 12.90 -9.18 3.93
CA PHE A 384 12.28 -10.46 4.27
C PHE A 384 11.32 -10.96 3.18
N MET A 385 10.69 -10.09 2.36
CA MET A 385 9.89 -10.57 1.23
C MET A 385 10.76 -11.29 0.19
N THR A 386 11.97 -10.79 -0.06
CA THR A 386 12.91 -11.38 -1.01
C THR A 386 13.47 -12.70 -0.50
N LEU A 387 13.78 -12.78 0.79
CA LEU A 387 14.13 -14.05 1.44
C LEU A 387 12.95 -15.04 1.49
N TRP A 388 11.71 -14.56 1.40
CA TRP A 388 10.50 -15.36 1.29
C TRP A 388 10.05 -15.62 -0.16
N ASP A 389 10.99 -15.47 -1.10
CA ASP A 389 10.85 -15.74 -2.53
C ASP A 389 9.67 -14.97 -3.16
N VAL A 390 9.60 -13.68 -2.84
CA VAL A 390 8.70 -12.71 -3.48
C VAL A 390 9.53 -11.76 -4.33
N ASN A 391 9.17 -11.64 -5.62
CA ASN A 391 9.83 -10.72 -6.53
C ASN A 391 9.31 -9.29 -6.34
N LEU A 392 10.17 -8.32 -6.67
CA LEU A 392 9.78 -6.92 -6.77
C LEU A 392 9.09 -6.66 -8.11
N ASP A 393 7.79 -6.40 -8.02
CA ASP A 393 6.84 -6.20 -9.12
C ASP A 393 5.82 -5.10 -8.74
N ALA A 394 4.84 -4.84 -9.61
CA ALA A 394 3.83 -3.81 -9.35
C ALA A 394 2.93 -4.13 -8.12
N ILE A 395 2.78 -5.41 -7.74
CA ILE A 395 1.91 -5.84 -6.64
C ILE A 395 2.64 -5.65 -5.32
N SER A 396 3.87 -6.13 -5.23
CA SER A 396 4.76 -5.89 -4.09
C SER A 396 5.06 -4.40 -3.91
N MET A 397 5.18 -3.61 -4.99
CA MET A 397 5.28 -2.15 -4.88
C MET A 397 4.07 -1.54 -4.14
N ILE A 398 2.83 -1.98 -4.47
CA ILE A 398 1.63 -1.52 -3.77
C ILE A 398 1.68 -1.90 -2.29
N THR A 399 2.10 -3.13 -1.97
CA THR A 399 2.14 -3.58 -0.58
C THR A 399 3.26 -2.97 0.24
N ILE A 400 4.41 -2.64 -0.36
CA ILE A 400 5.46 -1.85 0.28
C ILE A 400 4.96 -0.44 0.60
N ILE A 401 4.29 0.23 -0.35
CA ILE A 401 3.70 1.57 -0.10
C ILE A 401 2.63 1.50 1.01
N MET A 402 1.81 0.46 1.01
CA MET A 402 0.82 0.23 2.07
C MET A 402 1.48 -0.02 3.44
N SER A 403 2.65 -0.67 3.45
CA SER A 403 3.42 -0.94 4.66
C SER A 403 3.85 0.33 5.38
N ILE A 404 4.26 1.37 4.64
CA ILE A 404 4.55 2.70 5.20
C ILE A 404 3.33 3.21 5.97
N GLY A 405 2.13 3.08 5.41
CA GLY A 405 0.89 3.47 6.10
C GLY A 405 0.63 2.70 7.39
N PHE A 406 0.73 1.36 7.36
CA PHE A 406 0.48 0.54 8.56
C PHE A 406 1.54 0.67 9.64
N SER A 407 2.81 0.90 9.27
CA SER A 407 3.92 1.03 10.23
C SER A 407 3.81 2.29 11.11
N VAL A 408 3.19 3.34 10.57
CA VAL A 408 2.95 4.62 11.26
C VAL A 408 2.00 4.43 12.43
N ASP A 409 0.92 3.65 12.26
CA ASP A 409 -0.08 3.45 13.31
C ASP A 409 0.57 2.92 14.59
N TYR A 410 1.39 1.87 14.49
CA TYR A 410 2.05 1.28 15.66
C TYR A 410 3.05 2.26 16.30
N SER A 411 3.89 2.90 15.48
CA SER A 411 5.01 3.71 15.96
C SER A 411 4.55 5.07 16.51
N ALA A 412 3.60 5.73 15.84
CA ALA A 412 3.07 7.02 16.24
C ALA A 412 2.23 6.93 17.52
N HIS A 413 1.35 5.93 17.64
CA HIS A 413 0.52 5.77 18.84
C HIS A 413 1.38 5.55 20.10
N ILE A 414 2.32 4.60 20.06
CA ILE A 414 3.21 4.32 21.20
C ILE A 414 4.05 5.55 21.58
N THR A 415 4.60 6.23 20.58
CA THR A 415 5.42 7.43 20.82
C THR A 415 4.59 8.57 21.39
N TYR A 416 3.39 8.79 20.86
CA TYR A 416 2.47 9.79 21.39
C TYR A 416 2.13 9.48 22.85
N GLY A 417 1.74 8.24 23.17
CA GLY A 417 1.47 7.78 24.54
C GLY A 417 2.67 7.95 25.49
N TYR A 418 3.89 7.76 25.00
CA TYR A 418 5.11 8.01 25.76
C TYR A 418 5.32 9.51 26.04
N VAL A 419 5.05 10.39 25.05
CA VAL A 419 5.25 11.84 25.16
C VAL A 419 4.19 12.49 26.06
N ILE A 420 2.95 12.00 26.04
CA ILE A 420 1.84 12.53 26.86
C ILE A 420 1.77 11.91 28.27
N SER A 421 2.64 10.95 28.59
CA SER A 421 2.74 10.41 29.95
C SER A 421 3.33 11.44 30.91
N ASP A 422 2.64 11.67 32.04
CA ASP A 422 3.06 12.58 33.11
C ASP A 422 4.21 12.02 33.98
N GLU A 423 4.64 10.77 33.74
CA GLU A 423 5.68 10.12 34.52
C GLU A 423 7.05 10.80 34.31
N VAL A 424 7.89 10.79 35.35
CA VAL A 424 9.22 11.44 35.29
C VAL A 424 10.26 10.49 34.68
N LEU A 425 10.18 9.20 35.03
CA LEU A 425 11.14 8.19 34.60
C LEU A 425 10.77 7.63 33.22
N PRO A 426 11.72 7.57 32.25
CA PRO A 426 11.46 6.98 30.93
C PRO A 426 10.90 5.55 30.98
N ARG A 427 11.30 4.76 31.99
CA ARG A 427 10.79 3.41 32.22
C ARG A 427 9.30 3.41 32.55
N GLU A 428 8.85 4.29 33.43
CA GLU A 428 7.44 4.38 33.83
C GLU A 428 6.60 4.99 32.71
N ARG A 429 7.14 5.93 31.92
CA ARG A 429 6.49 6.41 30.69
C ARG A 429 6.20 5.29 29.70
N VAL A 430 7.19 4.43 29.44
CA VAL A 430 7.00 3.24 28.58
C VAL A 430 5.97 2.29 29.18
N ARG A 431 6.03 2.06 30.49
CA ARG A 431 5.08 1.20 31.21
C ARG A 431 3.64 1.69 31.04
N MET A 432 3.39 2.98 31.22
CA MET A 432 2.09 3.60 31.02
C MET A 432 1.64 3.56 29.56
N ALA A 433 2.52 3.90 28.62
CA ALA A 433 2.23 3.88 27.19
C ALA A 433 1.85 2.47 26.71
N LEU A 434 2.63 1.44 27.07
CA LEU A 434 2.34 0.05 26.72
C LEU A 434 1.08 -0.48 27.42
N GLY A 435 0.82 -0.08 28.67
CA GLY A 435 -0.39 -0.46 29.40
C GLY A 435 -1.67 -0.01 28.71
N VAL A 436 -1.70 1.23 28.22
CA VAL A 436 -2.89 1.81 27.55
C VAL A 436 -3.00 1.34 26.10
N LEU A 437 -1.89 1.30 25.35
CA LEU A 437 -1.90 1.14 23.90
C LEU A 437 -1.51 -0.26 23.41
N GLY A 438 -0.85 -1.08 24.23
CA GLY A 438 -0.34 -2.40 23.82
C GLY A 438 -1.44 -3.36 23.37
N TRP A 439 -2.54 -3.43 24.12
CA TRP A 439 -3.67 -4.29 23.78
C TRP A 439 -4.45 -3.84 22.54
N PRO A 440 -4.89 -2.56 22.42
CA PRO A 440 -5.54 -2.07 21.19
C PRO A 440 -4.71 -2.31 19.92
N LEU A 441 -3.39 -2.09 19.98
CA LEU A 441 -2.50 -2.32 18.83
C LEU A 441 -2.37 -3.81 18.47
N THR A 442 -2.29 -4.68 19.48
CA THR A 442 -2.22 -6.13 19.28
C THR A 442 -3.55 -6.66 18.70
N GLN A 443 -4.69 -6.16 19.18
CA GLN A 443 -6.01 -6.51 18.65
C GLN A 443 -6.16 -6.03 17.20
N GLY A 444 -5.73 -4.81 16.88
CA GLY A 444 -5.70 -4.28 15.52
C GLY A 444 -4.87 -5.17 14.60
N ALA A 445 -3.63 -5.45 14.97
CA ALA A 445 -2.74 -6.34 14.20
C ALA A 445 -3.32 -7.74 14.01
N ALA A 446 -3.86 -8.36 15.07
CA ALA A 446 -4.45 -9.69 15.02
C ALA A 446 -5.67 -9.73 14.08
N SER A 447 -6.51 -8.69 14.09
CA SER A 447 -7.70 -8.60 13.22
C SER A 447 -7.31 -8.51 11.74
N THR A 448 -6.29 -7.72 11.40
CA THR A 448 -5.81 -7.59 10.03
C THR A 448 -5.09 -8.85 9.56
N ILE A 449 -4.28 -9.49 10.42
CA ILE A 449 -3.67 -10.79 10.12
C ILE A 449 -4.76 -11.83 9.85
N LEU A 450 -5.79 -11.92 10.70
CA LEU A 450 -6.88 -12.87 10.52
C LEU A 450 -7.62 -12.64 9.20
N ALA A 451 -7.84 -11.38 8.81
CA ALA A 451 -8.48 -11.04 7.53
C ALA A 451 -7.63 -11.48 6.33
N VAL A 452 -6.32 -11.31 6.39
CA VAL A 452 -5.40 -11.57 5.27
C VAL A 452 -5.00 -13.04 5.19
N VAL A 453 -4.99 -13.79 6.31
CA VAL A 453 -4.69 -15.24 6.35
C VAL A 453 -5.59 -16.05 5.42
N VAL A 454 -6.84 -15.65 5.22
CA VAL A 454 -7.77 -16.32 4.29
C VAL A 454 -7.23 -16.33 2.85
N LEU A 455 -6.40 -15.34 2.48
CA LEU A 455 -5.79 -15.24 1.16
C LEU A 455 -4.64 -16.24 0.94
N ALA A 456 -4.11 -16.86 2.01
CA ALA A 456 -2.98 -17.78 1.91
C ALA A 456 -3.31 -19.09 1.16
N ASP A 457 -4.58 -19.50 1.17
CA ASP A 457 -5.05 -20.73 0.52
C ASP A 457 -5.45 -20.51 -0.96
N VAL A 458 -5.40 -19.27 -1.45
CA VAL A 458 -5.82 -18.98 -2.82
C VAL A 458 -4.70 -19.37 -3.79
N PRO A 459 -4.96 -20.24 -4.80
CA PRO A 459 -3.95 -20.79 -5.71
C PRO A 459 -3.52 -19.79 -6.80
N ALA A 460 -3.19 -18.56 -6.42
CA ALA A 460 -2.76 -17.50 -7.31
C ALA A 460 -1.55 -16.75 -6.71
N TYR A 461 -0.45 -16.67 -7.46
CA TYR A 461 0.78 -16.02 -7.01
C TYR A 461 0.53 -14.58 -6.52
N MET A 462 -0.26 -13.81 -7.29
CA MET A 462 -0.58 -12.42 -6.93
C MET A 462 -1.19 -12.28 -5.54
N ILE A 463 -2.11 -13.21 -5.19
CA ILE A 463 -2.85 -13.17 -3.92
C ILE A 463 -1.97 -13.67 -2.77
N VAL A 464 -1.17 -14.72 -3.00
CA VAL A 464 -0.21 -15.22 -2.01
C VAL A 464 0.90 -14.20 -1.73
N THR A 465 1.41 -13.52 -2.75
CA THR A 465 2.38 -12.42 -2.62
C THR A 465 1.81 -11.27 -1.80
N PHE A 466 0.54 -10.91 -2.05
CA PHE A 466 -0.16 -9.92 -1.23
C PHE A 466 -0.27 -10.36 0.23
N PHE A 467 -0.68 -11.61 0.49
CA PHE A 467 -0.72 -12.19 1.84
C PHE A 467 0.65 -12.12 2.54
N LYS A 468 1.71 -12.65 1.91
CA LYS A 468 3.06 -12.71 2.48
C LYS A 468 3.56 -11.32 2.87
N THR A 469 3.44 -10.35 1.97
CA THR A 469 3.96 -8.99 2.15
C THR A 469 3.16 -8.20 3.20
N VAL A 470 1.83 -8.30 3.20
CA VAL A 470 0.99 -7.64 4.21
C VAL A 470 1.16 -8.27 5.59
N PHE A 471 1.24 -9.61 5.68
CA PHE A 471 1.54 -10.31 6.93
C PHE A 471 2.89 -9.85 7.50
N LEU A 472 3.92 -9.79 6.67
CA LEU A 472 5.25 -9.34 7.05
C LEU A 472 5.23 -7.88 7.54
N SER A 473 4.54 -6.99 6.83
CA SER A 473 4.37 -5.59 7.23
C SER A 473 3.75 -5.45 8.62
N ILE A 474 2.67 -6.19 8.90
CA ILE A 474 1.96 -6.09 10.18
C ILE A 474 2.78 -6.71 11.31
N ALA A 475 3.39 -7.87 11.07
CA ALA A 475 4.21 -8.56 12.06
C ALA A 475 5.45 -7.73 12.45
N LEU A 476 6.16 -7.19 11.45
CA LEU A 476 7.31 -6.32 11.68
C LEU A 476 6.90 -4.99 12.31
N GLY A 477 5.79 -4.39 11.89
CA GLY A 477 5.25 -3.17 12.46
C GLY A 477 4.89 -3.33 13.94
N LEU A 478 4.19 -4.41 14.30
CA LEU A 478 3.83 -4.71 15.69
C LEU A 478 5.08 -4.94 16.55
N LEU A 479 6.06 -5.69 16.03
CA LEU A 479 7.32 -5.96 16.73
C LEU A 479 8.13 -4.68 16.96
N HIS A 480 8.17 -3.79 15.97
CA HIS A 480 8.84 -2.50 16.11
C HIS A 480 8.11 -1.59 17.10
N GLY A 481 6.78 -1.51 17.02
CA GLY A 481 5.97 -0.68 17.90
C GLY A 481 5.98 -1.13 19.37
N LEU A 482 5.96 -2.45 19.64
CA LEU A 482 5.88 -2.98 21.01
C LEU A 482 7.24 -3.27 21.65
N VAL A 483 8.29 -3.50 20.88
CA VAL A 483 9.61 -3.92 21.40
C VAL A 483 10.69 -2.89 21.09
N PHE A 484 10.97 -2.65 19.80
CA PHE A 484 12.09 -1.80 19.39
C PHE A 484 11.91 -0.35 19.86
N LEU A 485 10.78 0.27 19.53
CA LEU A 485 10.54 1.68 19.76
C LEU A 485 10.50 2.04 21.26
N PRO A 486 9.81 1.28 22.14
CA PRO A 486 9.86 1.54 23.58
C PRO A 486 11.27 1.46 24.18
N VAL A 487 12.10 0.53 23.69
CA VAL A 487 13.50 0.40 24.14
C VAL A 487 14.34 1.61 23.70
N MET A 488 14.19 2.05 22.44
CA MET A 488 14.90 3.21 21.91
C MET A 488 14.47 4.50 22.60
N LEU A 489 13.16 4.72 22.78
CA LEU A 489 12.64 5.87 23.52
C LEU A 489 13.17 5.89 24.96
N SER A 490 13.19 4.75 25.64
CA SER A 490 13.73 4.64 27.02
C SER A 490 15.26 4.85 27.11
N LEU A 491 16.02 4.57 26.05
CA LEU A 491 17.48 4.74 26.03
C LEU A 491 17.87 6.19 25.72
N PHE A 492 17.29 6.74 24.65
CA PHE A 492 17.75 7.97 24.01
C PHE A 492 16.92 9.20 24.38
N VAL A 493 15.65 9.01 24.75
CA VAL A 493 14.78 10.10 25.21
C VAL A 493 14.82 10.14 26.74
N ARG A 494 15.96 10.59 27.28
CA ARG A 494 16.10 10.86 28.73
C ARG A 494 15.75 12.31 29.03
N GLY A 495 14.55 12.54 29.55
CA GLY A 495 14.28 13.59 30.54
C GLY A 495 14.74 15.03 30.24
N CYS A 496 14.74 15.49 28.98
CA CYS A 496 14.86 16.92 28.67
C CYS A 496 13.99 17.28 27.47
N CYS A 497 12.72 17.57 27.75
CA CYS A 497 11.89 18.41 26.90
C CYS A 497 11.19 19.41 27.79
N ILE A 498 11.73 20.63 27.75
CA ILE A 498 11.12 21.86 28.24
C ILE A 498 9.82 22.04 27.43
N VAL A 499 8.72 21.56 27.97
CA VAL A 499 7.46 22.29 27.87
C VAL A 499 7.29 22.88 29.26
N GLY A 500 7.31 24.21 29.36
CA GLY A 500 7.24 24.92 30.63
C GLY A 500 6.03 24.48 31.43
N SER A 501 6.24 23.55 32.37
CA SER A 501 5.36 23.43 33.51
C SER A 501 5.65 24.67 34.35
N SER A 502 4.76 25.64 34.26
CA SER A 502 4.68 26.70 35.26
C SER A 502 4.71 26.04 36.61
N SER A 503 5.80 26.31 37.31
CA SER A 503 6.11 25.85 38.65
C SER A 503 4.90 26.00 39.57
N HIS A 504 4.24 24.88 39.93
CA HIS A 504 3.53 24.82 41.20
C HIS A 504 4.58 24.61 42.31
N LYS A 505 5.32 25.68 42.59
CA LYS A 505 6.10 25.84 43.82
C LYS A 505 5.12 26.13 44.97
N ILE A 506 4.35 25.14 45.41
CA ILE A 506 3.69 25.18 46.71
C ILE A 506 3.71 23.77 47.31
N HIS A 507 4.82 23.44 47.98
CA HIS A 507 4.93 22.69 49.23
C HIS A 507 6.32 22.07 49.39
N ASP A 508 7.34 22.93 49.55
CA ASP A 508 8.61 22.50 50.14
C ASP A 508 9.24 23.61 51.00
N LYS A 509 8.42 24.21 51.87
CA LYS A 509 8.86 25.19 52.88
C LYS A 509 8.50 24.86 54.32
N ASN A 510 7.81 23.75 54.62
CA ASN A 510 7.47 23.37 56.00
C ASN A 510 8.28 22.17 56.51
N LYS A 511 9.62 22.25 56.41
CA LYS A 511 10.51 21.30 57.10
C LYS A 511 11.59 21.95 57.96
N LYS A 512 11.34 23.17 58.46
CA LYS A 512 12.15 23.84 59.50
C LYS A 512 11.28 24.70 60.42
N SER A 513 10.40 24.07 61.20
CA SER A 513 9.87 24.60 62.46
C SER A 513 8.94 23.56 63.08
N VAL A 514 9.51 22.50 63.64
CA VAL A 514 8.79 21.64 64.59
C VAL A 514 9.61 21.65 65.86
N GLU A 515 9.43 22.72 66.64
CA GLU A 515 9.53 22.67 68.08
C GLU A 515 8.54 23.68 68.63
N SER A 516 7.69 23.19 69.53
CA SER A 516 6.69 23.89 70.33
C SER A 516 5.21 23.76 69.91
N CYS A 517 4.46 23.27 70.90
CA CYS A 517 3.01 23.34 71.12
C CYS A 517 2.10 22.19 70.63
N ARG A 518 1.88 21.31 71.62
CA ARG A 518 0.79 20.35 71.87
C ARG A 518 -0.58 21.07 71.95
N HIS A 519 -1.61 20.55 71.26
CA HIS A 519 -2.96 20.18 71.75
C HIS A 519 -4.11 20.37 70.73
N GLN A 520 -4.89 19.28 70.64
CA GLN A 520 -6.31 19.12 70.25
C GLN A 520 -6.74 19.09 68.78
N PRO A 521 -7.70 18.20 68.43
CA PRO A 521 -8.17 17.96 67.07
C PRO A 521 -9.33 18.89 66.74
N THR A 522 -9.39 19.38 65.51
CA THR A 522 -10.58 20.04 64.99
C THR A 522 -10.72 19.63 63.52
N GLU A 523 -11.90 19.11 63.22
CA GLU A 523 -12.37 18.71 61.90
C GLU A 523 -12.15 19.86 60.90
N LEU A 524 -11.59 19.55 59.74
CA LEU A 524 -11.47 20.46 58.61
C LEU A 524 -11.94 19.73 57.36
N GLU A 525 -12.81 20.44 56.65
CA GLU A 525 -13.54 20.09 55.44
C GLU A 525 -12.62 19.53 54.34
N ASP A 526 -13.08 18.47 53.67
CA ASP A 526 -12.47 17.94 52.45
C ASP A 526 -12.64 18.97 51.32
N ASP A 527 -11.58 19.73 51.05
CA ASP A 527 -11.44 20.55 49.84
C ASP A 527 -11.41 19.67 48.58
N ASP A 528 -12.14 20.12 47.56
CA ASP A 528 -12.31 19.51 46.24
C ASP A 528 -10.99 19.07 45.57
N VAL A 529 -10.74 17.76 45.57
CA VAL A 529 -9.76 17.13 44.65
C VAL A 529 -10.50 16.70 43.39
N GLN A 530 -10.46 17.52 42.34
CA GLN A 530 -10.86 17.12 40.98
C GLN A 530 -9.91 16.02 40.46
N PRO A 531 -10.39 14.80 40.12
CA PRO A 531 -9.54 13.75 39.58
C PRO A 531 -9.78 13.65 38.06
N TYR A 532 -9.28 14.62 37.29
CA TYR A 532 -9.27 14.51 35.83
C TYR A 532 -7.82 14.50 35.32
N GLY A 533 -7.30 13.30 35.08
CA GLY A 533 -6.17 13.11 34.17
C GLY A 533 -6.64 13.36 32.73
N ARG A 534 -5.75 13.87 31.88
CA ARG A 534 -6.01 14.42 30.53
C ARG A 534 -6.56 13.44 29.46
N TYR A 535 -7.07 12.28 29.87
CA TYR A 535 -7.54 11.18 29.01
C TYR A 535 -9.06 10.97 29.03
N SER A 536 -9.84 11.87 29.62
CA SER A 536 -11.30 11.81 29.59
C SER A 536 -11.88 12.86 28.63
N ILE A 537 -12.72 12.41 27.70
CA ILE A 537 -13.57 13.26 26.85
C ILE A 537 -14.41 14.15 27.76
N TYR A 538 -14.38 15.47 27.50
CA TYR A 538 -15.15 16.47 28.22
C TYR A 538 -16.65 16.16 28.15
N LEU A 539 -17.24 15.71 29.26
CA LEU A 539 -18.67 15.86 29.49
C LEU A 539 -18.87 17.18 30.24
N SER A 540 -19.31 18.20 29.50
CA SER A 540 -19.70 19.49 30.08
C SER A 540 -20.91 19.27 31.00
N ARG A 541 -20.71 19.52 32.30
CA ARG A 541 -21.77 19.55 33.30
C ARG A 541 -22.30 20.99 33.38
N MET A 542 -23.53 21.22 32.94
CA MET A 542 -24.31 22.39 33.38
C MET A 542 -24.84 22.09 34.78
N ASN A 543 -24.25 22.70 35.80
CA ASN A 543 -24.93 23.06 37.06
C ASN A 543 -25.62 24.41 36.79
N SER A 544 -26.75 24.82 37.36
CA SER A 544 -27.53 24.41 38.54
C SER A 544 -28.73 25.39 38.60
N THR A 545 -29.94 24.92 38.94
CA THR A 545 -30.87 25.52 39.92
C THR A 545 -32.23 24.81 39.86
N GLU A 546 -32.86 24.66 41.04
CA GLU A 546 -34.22 24.13 41.32
C GLU A 546 -34.32 22.60 41.38
N ALA A 547 -34.91 21.95 42.39
CA ALA A 547 -35.40 22.32 43.71
C ALA A 547 -35.53 21.02 44.54
N VAL A 548 -35.53 21.17 45.87
CA VAL A 548 -35.70 20.12 46.88
C VAL A 548 -37.08 19.44 46.76
N ALA A 549 -37.13 18.11 46.78
CA ALA A 549 -38.30 17.35 47.26
C ALA A 549 -37.89 15.94 47.77
N GLN A 550 -38.38 15.60 48.96
CA GLN A 550 -38.24 14.31 49.64
C GLN A 550 -39.27 13.27 49.12
N PRO A 551 -39.13 11.97 49.48
CA PRO A 551 -39.61 10.85 48.68
C PRO A 551 -41.03 10.45 49.05
N ASP A 552 -41.92 10.45 48.08
CA ASP A 552 -43.10 9.58 47.99
C ASP A 552 -43.59 9.64 46.52
N ASP A 553 -44.29 8.60 46.08
CA ASP A 553 -44.84 8.38 44.72
C ASP A 553 -43.92 7.72 43.68
N VAL A 554 -43.65 6.44 43.97
CA VAL A 554 -43.53 5.40 42.94
C VAL A 554 -44.91 5.22 42.29
N VAL A 555 -44.90 4.98 40.97
CA VAL A 555 -46.01 4.53 40.09
C VAL A 555 -46.65 5.63 39.24
N VAL A 556 -46.75 5.32 37.93
CA VAL A 556 -47.39 6.05 36.82
C VAL A 556 -46.52 7.09 36.11
N TYR A 557 -45.74 6.67 35.10
CA TYR A 557 -45.65 7.34 33.79
C TYR A 557 -44.90 6.43 32.79
N ALA A 558 -45.59 5.39 32.33
CA ALA A 558 -45.19 4.59 31.18
C ALA A 558 -46.44 4.25 30.36
N ARG A 559 -47.04 5.27 29.72
CA ARG A 559 -48.08 5.14 28.68
C ARG A 559 -48.50 6.52 28.16
N SER A 560 -47.68 7.13 27.30
CA SER A 560 -48.14 8.21 26.40
C SER A 560 -47.01 8.57 25.44
N CYS A 561 -46.83 7.79 24.37
CA CYS A 561 -46.21 8.21 23.09
C CYS A 561 -46.37 7.12 22.00
N LEU A 562 -47.48 6.39 22.03
CA LEU A 562 -47.88 5.42 21.01
C LEU A 562 -49.39 5.55 20.74
N SER A 563 -49.84 6.72 20.29
CA SER A 563 -51.10 6.85 19.54
C SER A 563 -51.23 8.25 18.94
N HIS A 564 -50.85 8.41 17.66
CA HIS A 564 -51.67 9.09 16.64
C HIS A 564 -50.84 9.36 15.38
N ARG A 565 -51.01 8.49 14.36
CA ARG A 565 -51.51 8.84 13.02
C ARG A 565 -51.15 7.73 12.02
N SER A 566 -52.08 6.80 11.85
CA SER A 566 -52.32 6.14 10.57
C SER A 566 -53.62 6.71 9.98
N ASN A 567 -53.56 7.23 8.76
CA ASN A 567 -54.54 6.98 7.69
C ASN A 567 -54.26 7.92 6.51
N ALA A 568 -53.61 7.40 5.47
CA ALA A 568 -53.96 7.66 4.07
C ALA A 568 -53.20 6.64 3.19
N SER A 569 -54.00 5.74 2.64
CA SER A 569 -53.75 4.76 1.57
C SER A 569 -52.80 5.19 0.45
N PHE A 570 -51.97 4.26 -0.04
CA PHE A 570 -51.70 4.13 -1.47
C PHE A 570 -51.56 2.66 -1.89
N HIS A 571 -52.27 2.34 -2.97
CA HIS A 571 -52.47 1.04 -3.57
C HIS A 571 -51.21 0.45 -4.20
N ALA A 572 -51.17 -0.88 -4.26
CA ALA A 572 -50.28 -1.68 -5.09
C ALA A 572 -50.43 -1.36 -6.60
N SER A 573 -49.29 -1.27 -7.28
CA SER A 573 -49.03 -1.68 -8.67
C SER A 573 -47.52 -1.78 -8.85
#